data_AF-A0A4Y2IAM4-F1
#
_entry.id   AF-A0A4Y2IAM4-F1
#
_cell.length_a   1.000
_cell.length_b   1.000
_cell.length_c   1.000
_cell.angle_alpha   90.00
_cell.angle_beta   90.00
_cell.angle_gamma   90.00
#
_symmetry.space_group_name_H-M   'P 1'
#
loop_
_entity.id
_entity.type
_entity.pdbx_description
1 polymer ?
#
loop_
_entity_poly.entity_id
_entity_poly.type
_entity_poly.pdbx_seq_one_letter_code
_entity_poly.pdbx_strand_id
1 'polypeptide(L)'
;MACTYFLEDDVLALWHGEEASSIKSIPRYRSNAAVRFWVKRLKRGSRRKIPWKAEIDGYFKNLRIRRSDIRLRISCFFSYLSWEGKKNYLPHLRLYEGHSDDFVLCLRAMDEGERVETVSVRPATVLFCFLQWPLQYLFIDVAKQLWSHMNVIQFHETLHYIVSYTIGFEDFDYAGLLKEFWHPSPASYKRKIKKNKKLFKMIEMTLNYDGKNASLSLPGTLQESLTEHVR
;
A
#
# COMPACT_ATOMS: atom_id res chain seq x y z
N MET A 1 3.63 19.74 7.87
CA MET A 1 4.34 19.07 6.76
C MET A 1 5.75 18.67 7.16
N ALA A 2 6.61 19.59 7.61
CA ALA A 2 7.99 19.30 8.05
C ALA A 2 8.11 18.06 8.97
N CYS A 3 7.25 17.96 9.99
CA CYS A 3 7.20 16.78 10.87
C CYS A 3 6.97 15.46 10.12
N THR A 4 6.06 15.43 9.14
CA THR A 4 5.72 14.23 8.36
C THR A 4 6.90 13.72 7.55
N TYR A 5 7.69 14.64 7.00
CA TYR A 5 8.86 14.33 6.17
C TYR A 5 10.17 14.26 6.99
N PHE A 6 10.09 14.41 8.32
CA PHE A 6 11.24 14.40 9.23
C PHE A 6 12.34 15.42 8.87
N LEU A 7 11.92 16.61 8.41
CA LEU A 7 12.81 17.74 8.11
C LEU A 7 13.17 18.45 9.41
N GLU A 8 14.22 17.98 10.09
CA GLU A 8 14.59 18.45 11.44
C GLU A 8 14.78 19.96 11.53
N ASP A 9 15.54 20.54 10.61
CA ASP A 9 15.83 21.99 10.61
C ASP A 9 14.55 22.82 10.47
N ASP A 10 13.65 22.42 9.57
CA ASP A 10 12.35 23.08 9.39
C ASP A 10 11.46 22.91 10.63
N VAL A 11 11.48 21.72 11.25
CA VAL A 11 10.72 21.47 12.48
C VAL A 11 11.22 22.37 13.61
N LEU A 12 12.54 22.53 13.75
CA LEU A 12 13.15 23.39 14.76
C LEU A 12 12.87 24.87 14.48
N ALA A 13 13.02 25.32 13.23
CA ALA A 13 12.72 26.69 12.82
C ALA A 13 11.26 27.05 13.12
N LEU A 14 10.31 26.16 12.80
CA LEU A 14 8.89 26.36 13.11
C LEU A 14 8.62 26.36 14.63
N TRP A 15 9.26 25.46 15.37
CA TRP A 15 9.09 25.39 16.83
C TRP A 15 9.60 26.62 17.56
N HIS A 16 10.69 27.24 17.07
CA HIS A 16 11.29 28.41 17.68
C HIS A 16 10.78 29.74 17.10
N GLY A 17 10.20 29.74 15.90
CA GLY A 17 9.70 30.92 15.21
C GLY A 17 8.23 31.27 15.47
N GLU A 18 7.40 30.34 15.96
CA GLU A 18 6.00 30.62 16.34
C GLU A 18 5.90 31.17 17.78
N GLU A 19 4.99 32.14 18.01
CA GLU A 19 4.61 32.56 19.36
C GLU A 19 4.12 31.34 20.15
N ALA A 20 4.67 31.13 21.35
CA ALA A 20 4.51 29.93 22.19
C ALA A 20 3.05 29.55 22.58
N SER A 21 2.05 30.30 22.12
CA SER A 21 0.61 30.09 22.33
C SER A 21 0.00 29.07 21.35
N SER A 22 0.46 28.98 20.09
CA SER A 22 -0.10 28.07 19.05
C SER A 22 0.24 26.59 19.28
N ILE A 23 1.44 26.31 19.78
CA ILE A 23 2.01 24.95 19.92
C ILE A 23 1.35 24.16 21.06
N LYS A 24 0.70 24.84 22.02
CA LYS A 24 0.13 24.20 23.22
C LYS A 24 -1.09 23.34 22.92
N SER A 25 -1.77 23.53 21.79
CA SER A 25 -3.06 22.91 21.50
C SER A 25 -3.14 22.21 20.14
N ILE A 26 -2.05 21.58 19.66
CA ILE A 26 -2.09 20.81 18.41
C ILE A 26 -3.28 19.84 18.44
N PRO A 27 -4.29 20.05 17.57
CA PRO A 27 -5.50 19.25 17.61
C PRO A 27 -5.16 17.80 17.35
N ARG A 28 -5.75 16.88 18.12
CA ARG A 28 -5.60 15.44 17.86
C ARG A 28 -6.14 15.08 16.47
N TYR A 29 -7.20 15.78 16.03
CA TYR A 29 -7.80 15.66 14.72
C TYR A 29 -6.93 16.36 13.67
N ARG A 30 -6.65 15.72 12.53
CA ARG A 30 -5.71 16.21 11.48
C ARG A 30 -4.24 16.33 11.94
N SER A 31 -3.82 15.54 12.92
CA SER A 31 -2.40 15.31 13.22
C SER A 31 -2.01 13.89 12.79
N ASN A 32 -0.72 13.55 12.84
CA ASN A 32 -0.26 12.19 12.62
C ASN A 32 0.78 11.79 13.67
N ALA A 33 1.21 10.53 13.63
CA ALA A 33 2.22 10.00 14.53
C ALA A 33 3.54 10.79 14.52
N ALA A 34 3.98 11.26 13.35
CA ALA A 34 5.22 12.02 13.21
C ALA A 34 5.12 13.37 13.92
N VAL A 35 4.01 14.10 13.79
CA VAL A 35 3.77 15.34 14.55
C VAL A 35 3.83 15.08 16.05
N ARG A 36 3.16 14.01 16.53
CA ARG A 36 3.16 13.64 17.95
C ARG A 36 4.55 13.27 18.47
N PHE A 37 5.36 12.62 17.65
CA PHE A 37 6.77 12.32 17.94
C PHE A 37 7.56 13.60 18.17
N TRP A 38 7.56 14.51 17.18
CA TRP A 38 8.30 15.78 17.24
C TRP A 38 7.87 16.65 18.42
N VAL A 39 6.55 16.80 18.64
CA VAL A 39 6.04 17.59 19.78
C VAL A 39 6.46 16.99 21.12
N LYS A 40 6.38 15.67 21.27
CA LYS A 40 6.83 14.98 22.51
C LYS A 40 8.32 15.19 22.73
N ARG A 41 9.13 15.11 21.67
CA ARG A 41 10.57 15.34 21.70
C ARG A 41 10.90 16.77 22.10
N LEU A 42 10.32 17.76 21.44
CA LEU A 42 10.60 19.18 21.67
C LEU A 42 10.13 19.67 23.05
N LYS A 43 8.97 19.19 23.53
CA LYS A 43 8.48 19.47 24.90
C LYS A 43 9.39 18.93 26.01
N ARG A 44 10.13 17.85 25.76
CA ARG A 44 11.12 17.31 26.71
C ARG A 44 12.38 18.18 26.80
N GLY A 45 12.53 19.13 25.87
CA GLY A 45 13.71 19.99 25.72
C GLY A 45 14.90 19.24 25.13
N SER A 46 15.88 19.99 24.63
CA SER A 46 17.16 19.52 24.10
C SER A 46 18.07 18.82 25.13
N ARG A 47 17.54 18.46 26.30
CA ARG A 47 18.28 17.82 27.40
C ARG A 47 18.86 16.44 27.05
N ARG A 48 18.47 15.88 25.90
CA ARG A 48 19.10 14.70 25.32
C ARG A 48 19.77 15.12 24.01
N LYS A 49 21.10 15.11 23.97
CA LYS A 49 21.91 15.15 22.72
C LYS A 49 21.71 13.90 21.83
N ILE A 50 20.65 13.13 22.08
CA ILE A 50 20.36 11.88 21.39
C ILE A 50 19.73 12.26 20.04
N PRO A 51 20.31 11.84 18.91
CA PRO A 51 19.72 12.08 17.60
C PRO A 51 18.29 11.51 17.52
N TRP A 52 17.35 12.21 16.88
CA TRP A 52 15.96 11.74 16.79
C TRP A 52 15.85 10.36 16.15
N LYS A 53 16.76 10.04 15.21
CA LYS A 53 16.87 8.74 14.53
C LYS A 53 16.98 7.58 15.53
N ALA A 54 17.68 7.77 16.64
CA ALA A 54 17.85 6.75 17.68
C ALA A 54 16.58 6.51 18.52
N GLU A 55 15.62 7.44 18.48
CA GLU A 55 14.34 7.31 19.18
C GLU A 55 13.22 6.73 18.31
N ILE A 56 13.46 6.60 16.99
CA ILE A 56 12.46 6.14 16.03
C ILE A 56 11.97 4.75 16.36
N ASP A 57 12.87 3.77 16.48
CA ASP A 57 12.45 2.39 16.73
C ASP A 57 11.60 2.29 18.00
N GLY A 58 12.09 2.82 19.12
CA GLY A 58 11.34 2.78 20.38
C GLY A 58 9.98 3.48 20.34
N TYR A 59 9.82 4.54 19.55
CA TYR A 59 8.54 5.25 19.44
C TYR A 59 7.58 4.60 18.44
N PHE A 60 8.08 4.23 17.26
CA PHE A 60 7.26 3.78 16.13
C PHE A 60 7.05 2.28 16.10
N LYS A 61 7.92 1.46 16.72
CA LYS A 61 7.81 -0.01 16.67
C LYS A 61 6.43 -0.53 17.01
N ASN A 62 5.78 0.01 18.05
CA ASN A 62 4.46 -0.46 18.52
C ASN A 62 3.31 0.53 18.26
N LEU A 63 3.55 1.57 17.46
CA LEU A 63 2.58 2.64 17.32
C LEU A 63 1.46 2.26 16.37
N ARG A 64 0.22 2.28 16.87
CA ARG A 64 -0.97 2.11 16.03
C ARG A 64 -1.32 3.41 15.33
N ILE A 65 -1.28 3.41 14.00
CA ILE A 65 -1.79 4.50 13.16
C ILE A 65 -3.31 4.57 13.35
N ARG A 66 -3.85 5.78 13.58
CA ARG A 66 -5.29 5.96 13.71
C ARG A 66 -5.89 6.21 12.34
N ARG A 67 -7.09 5.69 12.09
CA ARG A 67 -7.82 5.93 10.83
C ARG A 67 -8.05 7.41 10.50
N SER A 68 -8.08 8.28 11.51
CA SER A 68 -8.25 9.73 11.37
C SER A 68 -6.92 10.51 11.31
N ASP A 69 -5.77 9.83 11.38
CA ASP A 69 -4.49 10.48 11.24
C ASP A 69 -4.28 10.93 9.78
N ILE A 70 -3.58 12.06 9.60
CA ILE A 70 -3.02 12.39 8.28
C ILE A 70 -2.04 11.29 7.89
N ARG A 71 -1.99 10.95 6.59
CA ARG A 71 -1.05 9.96 6.04
C ARG A 71 0.37 10.22 6.54
N LEU A 72 1.04 9.14 6.92
CA LEU A 72 2.45 9.18 7.30
C LEU A 72 3.30 8.96 6.06
N ARG A 73 4.45 9.64 6.01
CA ARG A 73 5.51 9.31 5.07
C ARG A 73 6.42 8.26 5.71
N ILE A 74 6.02 6.99 5.60
CA ILE A 74 6.68 5.88 6.30
C ILE A 74 8.14 5.77 5.87
N SER A 75 8.43 5.96 4.59
CA SER A 75 9.77 5.92 4.01
C SER A 75 10.79 6.84 4.68
N CYS A 76 10.37 7.98 5.26
CA CYS A 76 11.27 8.94 5.91
C CYS A 76 11.90 8.41 7.21
N PHE A 77 11.29 7.42 7.86
CA PHE A 77 11.80 6.87 9.11
C PHE A 77 12.00 5.35 9.09
N PHE A 78 11.55 4.68 8.02
CA PHE A 78 11.54 3.22 7.91
C PHE A 78 12.93 2.57 8.12
N SER A 79 13.99 3.17 7.59
CA SER A 79 15.37 2.67 7.71
C SER A 79 15.91 2.68 9.14
N TYR A 80 15.28 3.43 10.05
CA TYR A 80 15.67 3.51 11.46
C TYR A 80 14.87 2.56 12.36
N LEU A 81 13.95 1.77 11.79
CA LEU A 81 13.23 0.73 12.50
C LEU A 81 14.06 -0.56 12.54
N SER A 82 13.99 -1.25 13.67
CA SER A 82 14.37 -2.66 13.78
C SER A 82 13.52 -3.51 12.83
N TRP A 83 13.97 -4.73 12.51
CA TRP A 83 13.22 -5.64 11.66
C TRP A 83 11.79 -5.91 12.18
N GLU A 84 11.66 -6.07 13.49
CA GLU A 84 10.37 -6.22 14.15
C GLU A 84 9.49 -4.97 14.02
N GLY A 85 10.09 -3.78 14.10
CA GLY A 85 9.41 -2.52 13.81
C GLY A 85 8.93 -2.45 12.37
N LYS A 86 9.79 -2.76 11.39
CA LYS A 86 9.46 -2.79 9.95
C LYS A 86 8.24 -3.67 9.67
N LYS A 87 8.19 -4.87 10.27
CA LYS A 87 7.07 -5.82 10.14
C LYS A 87 5.71 -5.22 10.52
N ASN A 88 5.67 -4.35 11.53
CA ASN A 88 4.44 -3.70 11.98
C ASN A 88 3.91 -2.67 10.99
N TYR A 89 4.76 -2.13 10.10
CA TYR A 89 4.35 -1.16 9.08
C TYR A 89 3.97 -1.78 7.74
N LEU A 90 4.35 -3.04 7.46
CA LEU A 90 3.99 -3.74 6.22
C LEU A 90 2.47 -3.72 5.92
N PRO A 91 1.56 -3.93 6.91
CA PRO A 91 0.12 -3.80 6.67
C PRO A 91 -0.33 -2.40 6.27
N HIS A 92 0.40 -1.36 6.70
CA HIS A 92 0.07 0.05 6.49
C HIS A 92 0.57 0.56 5.13
N LEU A 93 1.61 -0.06 4.58
CA LEU A 93 2.06 0.20 3.20
C LEU A 93 0.97 -0.16 2.15
N ARG A 94 -0.06 -0.92 2.53
CA ARG A 94 -1.18 -1.38 1.69
C ARG A 94 -2.39 -0.42 1.67
N LEU A 95 -2.69 0.29 2.76
CA LEU A 95 -4.08 0.67 3.11
C LEU A 95 -4.47 2.14 2.90
N TYR A 96 -3.92 2.86 1.93
CA TYR A 96 -4.16 4.31 1.78
C TYR A 96 -3.72 5.15 3.00
N GLU A 97 -2.97 4.57 3.94
CA GLU A 97 -2.49 5.23 5.15
C GLU A 97 -1.07 5.82 4.96
N GLY A 98 -0.33 5.31 3.97
CA GLY A 98 0.95 5.85 3.50
C GLY A 98 0.83 6.61 2.17
N HIS A 99 1.94 7.18 1.70
CA HIS A 99 2.04 7.72 0.35
C HIS A 99 2.15 6.58 -0.68
N SER A 100 1.72 6.81 -1.92
CA SER A 100 1.67 5.77 -2.98
C SER A 100 3.04 5.13 -3.27
N ASP A 101 4.12 5.88 -3.12
CA ASP A 101 5.50 5.46 -3.34
C ASP A 101 6.20 4.96 -2.05
N ASP A 102 5.56 5.04 -0.87
CA ASP A 102 6.17 4.58 0.39
C ASP A 102 6.54 3.10 0.32
N PHE A 103 5.72 2.25 -0.33
CA PHE A 103 6.00 0.82 -0.44
C PHE A 103 7.35 0.56 -1.12
N VAL A 104 7.58 1.17 -2.29
CA VAL A 104 8.82 0.97 -3.06
C VAL A 104 10.03 1.53 -2.32
N LEU A 105 9.89 2.72 -1.73
CA LEU A 105 10.97 3.33 -0.97
C LEU A 105 11.34 2.51 0.28
N CYS A 106 10.35 1.95 0.97
CA CYS A 106 10.58 1.06 2.10
C CYS A 106 11.25 -0.25 1.68
N LEU A 107 10.82 -0.87 0.57
CA LEU A 107 11.48 -2.05 0.02
C LEU A 107 12.95 -1.78 -0.34
N ARG A 108 13.26 -0.62 -0.92
CA ARG A 108 14.66 -0.23 -1.24
C ARG A 108 15.52 -0.05 0.02
N ALA A 109 14.92 0.32 1.14
CA ALA A 109 15.61 0.52 2.41
C ALA A 109 15.82 -0.80 3.20
N MET A 110 15.20 -1.90 2.78
CA MET A 110 15.42 -3.23 3.36
C MET A 110 16.68 -3.88 2.76
N ASP A 111 17.30 -4.77 3.53
CA ASP A 111 18.29 -5.70 2.95
C ASP A 111 17.59 -6.83 2.16
N GLU A 112 18.39 -7.65 1.47
CA GLU A 112 17.84 -8.71 0.61
C GLU A 112 17.04 -9.76 1.38
N GLY A 113 17.48 -10.14 2.59
CA GLY A 113 16.78 -11.12 3.41
C GLY A 113 15.43 -10.58 3.91
N GLU A 114 15.43 -9.34 4.42
CA GLU A 114 14.21 -8.63 4.83
C GLU A 114 13.22 -8.46 3.67
N ARG A 115 13.72 -8.12 2.47
CA ARG A 115 12.89 -8.01 1.26
C ARG A 115 12.23 -9.33 0.91
N VAL A 116 13.03 -10.40 0.79
CA VAL A 116 12.53 -11.73 0.42
C VAL A 116 11.48 -12.22 1.43
N GLU A 117 11.73 -12.05 2.73
CA GLU A 117 10.76 -12.41 3.76
C GLU A 117 9.47 -11.58 3.62
N THR A 118 9.59 -10.27 3.45
CA THR A 118 8.44 -9.35 3.29
C THR A 118 7.55 -9.76 2.13
N VAL A 119 8.14 -9.96 0.95
CA VAL A 119 7.37 -10.24 -0.27
C VAL A 119 6.76 -11.64 -0.24
N SER A 120 7.40 -12.59 0.44
CA SER A 120 6.95 -13.98 0.53
C SER A 120 5.79 -14.18 1.51
N VAL A 121 5.71 -13.41 2.60
CA VAL A 121 4.65 -13.59 3.61
C VAL A 121 3.29 -13.07 3.10
N ARG A 122 3.29 -12.04 2.24
CA ARG A 122 2.06 -11.42 1.73
C ARG A 122 2.14 -11.08 0.23
N PRO A 123 2.29 -12.08 -0.65
CA PRO A 123 2.47 -11.85 -2.08
C PRO A 123 1.31 -11.09 -2.73
N ALA A 124 0.05 -11.38 -2.38
CA ALA A 124 -1.10 -10.63 -2.91
C ALA A 124 -1.06 -9.12 -2.56
N THR A 125 -0.59 -8.79 -1.36
CA THR A 125 -0.44 -7.38 -0.93
C THR A 125 0.66 -6.69 -1.73
N VAL A 126 1.78 -7.37 -1.94
CA VAL A 126 2.86 -6.83 -2.77
C VAL A 126 2.37 -6.56 -4.18
N LEU A 127 1.72 -7.55 -4.79
CA LEU A 127 1.16 -7.42 -6.14
C LEU A 127 0.12 -6.29 -6.24
N PHE A 128 -0.70 -6.08 -5.21
CA PHE A 128 -1.60 -4.93 -5.17
C PHE A 128 -0.87 -3.58 -5.27
N CYS A 129 0.27 -3.41 -4.61
CA CYS A 129 1.08 -2.19 -4.74
C CYS A 129 1.59 -1.99 -6.17
N PHE A 130 1.89 -3.08 -6.88
CA PHE A 130 2.27 -3.04 -8.29
C PHE A 130 1.09 -2.79 -9.24
N LEU A 131 -0.17 -2.73 -8.78
CA LEU A 131 -1.29 -2.26 -9.61
C LEU A 131 -1.41 -0.74 -9.65
N GLN A 132 -0.68 -0.03 -8.79
CA GLN A 132 -0.76 1.43 -8.68
C GLN A 132 0.24 2.11 -9.60
N TRP A 133 -0.14 3.27 -10.14
CA TRP A 133 0.76 4.10 -10.92
C TRP A 133 1.97 4.55 -10.09
N PRO A 134 3.21 4.46 -10.62
CA PRO A 134 3.60 4.07 -11.98
C PRO A 134 4.09 2.62 -12.13
N LEU A 135 3.74 1.71 -11.22
CA LEU A 135 4.41 0.42 -11.06
C LEU A 135 3.80 -0.73 -11.88
N GLN A 136 2.71 -0.49 -12.61
CA GLN A 136 1.93 -1.52 -13.32
C GLN A 136 2.77 -2.36 -14.28
N TYR A 137 3.73 -1.75 -14.96
CA TYR A 137 4.60 -2.44 -15.93
C TYR A 137 5.48 -3.53 -15.28
N LEU A 138 5.73 -3.47 -13.98
CA LEU A 138 6.53 -4.48 -13.25
C LEU A 138 5.68 -5.62 -12.69
N PHE A 139 4.35 -5.50 -12.71
CA PHE A 139 3.45 -6.41 -12.00
C PHE A 139 3.67 -7.88 -12.40
N ILE A 140 3.77 -8.17 -13.69
CA ILE A 140 3.90 -9.56 -14.18
C ILE A 140 5.23 -10.18 -13.79
N ASP A 141 6.32 -9.42 -13.85
CA ASP A 141 7.64 -9.91 -13.48
C ASP A 141 7.73 -10.22 -11.98
N VAL A 142 7.12 -9.39 -11.15
CA VAL A 142 7.00 -9.63 -9.71
C VAL A 142 6.06 -10.82 -9.43
N ALA A 143 4.94 -10.93 -10.15
CA ALA A 143 4.01 -12.05 -10.00
C ALA A 143 4.66 -13.41 -10.28
N LYS A 144 5.50 -13.48 -11.32
CA LYS A 144 6.27 -14.69 -11.66
C LYS A 144 7.17 -15.14 -10.52
N GLN A 145 7.84 -14.20 -9.86
CA GLN A 145 8.71 -14.48 -8.72
C GLN A 145 7.92 -14.94 -7.48
N LEU A 146 6.69 -14.46 -7.32
CA LEU A 146 5.86 -14.73 -6.14
C LEU A 146 4.91 -15.93 -6.27
N TRP A 147 4.80 -16.56 -7.44
CA TRP A 147 3.87 -17.70 -7.64
C TRP A 147 4.11 -18.86 -6.67
N SER A 148 5.37 -19.21 -6.40
CA SER A 148 5.73 -20.28 -5.46
C SER A 148 5.32 -19.98 -4.00
N HIS A 149 5.16 -18.70 -3.67
CA HIS A 149 4.81 -18.23 -2.33
C HIS A 149 3.31 -17.97 -2.17
N MET A 150 2.55 -17.94 -3.27
CA MET A 150 1.11 -17.71 -3.23
C MET A 150 0.34 -18.98 -2.86
N ASN A 151 -0.66 -18.84 -1.99
CA ASN A 151 -1.73 -19.82 -1.86
C ASN A 151 -2.95 -19.42 -2.71
N VAL A 152 -3.96 -20.29 -2.77
CA VAL A 152 -5.14 -20.02 -3.60
C VAL A 152 -5.95 -18.80 -3.15
N ILE A 153 -5.94 -18.49 -1.85
CA ILE A 153 -6.66 -17.33 -1.30
C ILE A 153 -5.99 -16.06 -1.80
N GLN A 154 -4.66 -15.98 -1.71
CA GLN A 154 -3.89 -14.85 -2.21
C GLN A 154 -4.00 -14.69 -3.73
N PHE A 155 -4.02 -15.81 -4.47
CA PHE A 155 -4.25 -15.78 -5.91
C PHE A 155 -5.65 -15.23 -6.25
N HIS A 156 -6.68 -15.65 -5.51
CA HIS A 156 -8.05 -15.13 -5.62
C HIS A 156 -8.11 -13.63 -5.33
N GLU A 157 -7.51 -13.18 -4.23
CA GLU A 157 -7.44 -11.76 -3.87
C GLU A 157 -6.77 -10.92 -4.97
N THR A 158 -5.66 -11.43 -5.54
CA THR A 158 -4.94 -10.74 -6.61
C THR A 158 -5.82 -10.54 -7.85
N LEU A 159 -6.53 -11.58 -8.29
CA LEU A 159 -7.48 -11.48 -9.41
C LEU A 159 -8.61 -10.50 -9.12
N HIS A 160 -9.15 -10.54 -7.90
CA HIS A 160 -10.18 -9.60 -7.49
C HIS A 160 -9.68 -8.16 -7.56
N TYR A 161 -8.45 -7.89 -7.14
CA TYR A 161 -7.87 -6.55 -7.29
C TYR A 161 -7.73 -6.12 -8.74
N ILE A 162 -7.18 -6.96 -9.62
CA ILE A 162 -7.04 -6.60 -11.04
C ILE A 162 -8.41 -6.26 -11.63
N VAL A 163 -9.44 -7.09 -11.39
CA VAL A 163 -10.81 -6.84 -11.87
C VAL A 163 -11.37 -5.52 -11.33
N SER A 164 -11.19 -5.23 -10.03
CA SER A 164 -11.62 -3.96 -9.45
C SER A 164 -10.93 -2.76 -10.10
N TYR A 165 -9.64 -2.88 -10.46
CA TYR A 165 -8.94 -1.82 -11.17
C TYR A 165 -9.44 -1.66 -12.61
N THR A 166 -9.73 -2.75 -13.31
CA THR A 166 -10.38 -2.71 -14.63
C THR A 166 -11.71 -1.98 -14.61
N ILE A 167 -12.45 -1.99 -13.50
CA ILE A 167 -13.72 -1.26 -13.36
C ILE A 167 -13.49 0.20 -12.98
N GLY A 168 -12.54 0.47 -12.08
CA GLY A 168 -12.40 1.76 -11.42
C GLY A 168 -11.44 2.74 -12.08
N PHE A 169 -10.56 2.28 -12.97
CA PHE A 169 -9.47 3.08 -13.50
C PHE A 169 -9.23 2.83 -15.00
N GLU A 170 -8.92 3.92 -15.71
CA GLU A 170 -8.62 3.93 -17.15
C GLU A 170 -7.16 4.34 -17.44
N ASP A 171 -6.32 4.46 -16.40
CA ASP A 171 -4.93 4.92 -16.51
C ASP A 171 -3.94 3.85 -16.99
N PHE A 172 -4.37 2.59 -17.08
CA PHE A 172 -3.57 1.46 -17.54
C PHE A 172 -4.46 0.35 -18.14
N ASP A 173 -3.90 -0.48 -19.03
CA ASP A 173 -4.61 -1.65 -19.58
C ASP A 173 -4.68 -2.81 -18.58
N TYR A 174 -5.53 -2.66 -17.56
CA TYR A 174 -5.76 -3.70 -16.55
C TYR A 174 -6.43 -4.96 -17.12
N ALA A 175 -7.15 -4.84 -18.24
CA ALA A 175 -7.73 -5.99 -18.92
C ALA A 175 -6.64 -6.85 -19.59
N GLY A 176 -5.68 -6.22 -20.27
CA GLY A 176 -4.46 -6.84 -20.77
C GLY A 176 -3.65 -7.48 -19.65
N LEU A 177 -3.45 -6.74 -18.55
CA LEU A 177 -2.77 -7.27 -17.36
C LEU A 177 -3.44 -8.52 -16.79
N LEU A 178 -4.77 -8.55 -16.75
CA LEU A 178 -5.52 -9.73 -16.31
C LEU A 178 -5.26 -10.92 -17.22
N LYS A 179 -5.26 -10.72 -18.55
CA LYS A 179 -4.95 -11.78 -19.53
C LYS A 179 -3.54 -12.32 -19.30
N GLU A 180 -2.55 -11.43 -19.19
CA GLU A 180 -1.15 -11.79 -18.94
C GLU A 180 -0.93 -12.53 -17.62
N PHE A 181 -1.68 -12.17 -16.57
CA PHE A 181 -1.60 -12.86 -15.27
C PHE A 181 -2.35 -14.20 -15.29
N TRP A 182 -3.52 -14.26 -15.91
CA TRP A 182 -4.39 -15.43 -15.90
C TRP A 182 -3.85 -16.56 -16.77
N HIS A 183 -3.41 -16.31 -18.00
CA HIS A 183 -3.02 -17.37 -18.94
C HIS A 183 -1.89 -18.28 -18.44
N PRO A 184 -0.76 -17.76 -17.92
CA PRO A 184 0.32 -18.60 -17.39
C PRO A 184 0.03 -19.17 -15.99
N SER A 185 -1.06 -18.75 -15.33
CA SER A 185 -1.31 -19.17 -13.95
C SER A 185 -1.54 -20.68 -13.78
N PRO A 186 -1.16 -21.26 -12.62
CA PRO A 186 -1.29 -22.69 -12.35
C PRO A 186 -2.71 -23.23 -12.53
N ALA A 187 -2.86 -24.36 -13.23
CA ALA A 187 -4.16 -24.98 -13.52
C ALA A 187 -4.94 -25.35 -12.24
N SER A 188 -4.22 -25.71 -11.17
CA SER A 188 -4.81 -26.01 -9.85
C SER A 188 -5.54 -24.81 -9.26
N TYR A 189 -5.01 -23.59 -9.43
CA TYR A 189 -5.66 -22.36 -8.99
C TYR A 189 -6.84 -22.00 -9.87
N LYS A 190 -6.69 -22.05 -11.21
CA LYS A 190 -7.79 -21.80 -12.15
C LYS A 190 -9.02 -22.65 -11.83
N ARG A 191 -8.83 -23.93 -11.54
CA ARG A 191 -9.92 -24.86 -11.17
C ARG A 191 -10.65 -24.41 -9.89
N LYS A 192 -9.94 -23.88 -8.90
CA LYS A 192 -10.54 -23.36 -7.66
C LYS A 192 -11.27 -22.04 -7.91
N ILE A 193 -10.71 -21.14 -8.71
CA ILE A 193 -11.37 -19.87 -9.07
C ILE A 193 -12.66 -20.10 -9.85
N LYS A 194 -12.68 -21.05 -10.78
CA LYS A 194 -13.89 -21.43 -11.53
C LYS A 194 -15.07 -21.86 -10.64
N LYS A 195 -14.81 -22.32 -9.41
CA LYS A 195 -15.88 -22.62 -8.43
C LYS A 195 -16.53 -21.35 -7.87
N ASN A 196 -15.81 -20.23 -7.83
CA ASN A 196 -16.35 -18.92 -7.50
C ASN A 196 -17.02 -18.32 -8.76
N LYS A 197 -18.29 -18.64 -8.96
CA LYS A 197 -19.05 -18.24 -10.16
C LYS A 197 -19.01 -16.72 -10.40
N LYS A 198 -19.11 -15.90 -9.34
CA LYS A 198 -19.13 -14.44 -9.44
C LYS A 198 -17.82 -13.88 -9.99
N LEU A 199 -16.70 -14.22 -9.35
CA LEU A 199 -15.39 -13.73 -9.80
C LEU A 199 -15.04 -14.32 -11.18
N PHE A 200 -15.33 -15.60 -11.39
CA PHE A 200 -15.01 -16.23 -12.67
C PHE A 200 -15.79 -15.62 -13.84
N LYS A 201 -17.08 -15.27 -13.67
CA LYS A 201 -17.87 -14.55 -14.68
C LYS A 201 -17.20 -13.22 -15.08
N MET A 202 -16.73 -12.44 -14.11
CA MET A 202 -16.02 -11.18 -14.40
C MET A 202 -14.70 -11.39 -15.13
N ILE A 203 -13.94 -12.43 -14.75
CA ILE A 203 -12.71 -12.81 -15.45
C ILE A 203 -13.04 -13.20 -16.89
N GLU A 204 -14.01 -14.07 -17.10
CA GLU A 204 -14.41 -14.54 -18.43
C GLU A 204 -14.88 -13.40 -19.34
N MET A 205 -15.70 -12.48 -18.82
CA MET A 205 -16.09 -11.25 -19.52
C MET A 205 -14.87 -10.43 -19.96
N THR A 206 -13.90 -10.24 -19.05
CA THR A 206 -12.67 -9.48 -19.35
C THR A 206 -11.79 -10.19 -20.38
N LEU A 207 -11.65 -11.52 -20.29
CA LEU A 207 -10.84 -12.30 -21.22
C LEU A 207 -11.42 -12.28 -22.64
N ASN A 208 -12.75 -12.34 -22.75
CA ASN A 208 -13.49 -12.42 -24.02
C ASN A 208 -13.92 -11.05 -24.56
N TYR A 209 -13.58 -9.96 -23.88
CA TYR A 209 -13.95 -8.63 -24.34
C TYR A 209 -13.23 -8.29 -25.65
N ASP A 210 -14.02 -8.10 -26.70
CA ASP A 210 -13.63 -7.54 -27.98
C ASP A 210 -14.41 -6.23 -28.16
N GLY A 211 -13.73 -5.10 -27.95
CA GLY A 211 -14.34 -3.78 -27.94
C GLY A 211 -15.04 -3.37 -29.24
N LYS A 212 -14.91 -4.16 -30.31
CA LYS A 212 -15.60 -3.95 -31.59
C LYS A 212 -17.07 -4.35 -31.59
N ASN A 213 -17.49 -5.25 -30.69
CA ASN A 213 -18.83 -5.84 -30.70
C ASN A 213 -19.64 -5.57 -29.42
N ALA A 214 -19.10 -4.79 -28.48
CA ALA A 214 -19.73 -4.54 -27.19
C ALA A 214 -20.56 -3.25 -27.21
N SER A 215 -21.78 -3.31 -26.68
CA SER A 215 -22.66 -2.14 -26.49
C SER A 215 -22.18 -1.19 -25.39
N LEU A 216 -21.33 -1.68 -24.49
CA LEU A 216 -20.76 -0.94 -23.36
C LEU A 216 -19.23 -1.08 -23.34
N SER A 217 -18.58 -0.10 -22.71
CA SER A 217 -17.18 -0.25 -22.32
C SER A 217 -17.03 -1.40 -21.33
N LEU A 218 -15.87 -2.06 -21.32
CA LEU A 218 -15.59 -3.16 -20.39
C LEU A 218 -15.85 -2.80 -18.92
N PRO A 219 -15.44 -1.62 -18.40
CA PRO A 219 -15.79 -1.19 -17.05
C PRO A 219 -17.31 -1.18 -16.81
N GLY A 220 -18.09 -0.64 -17.77
CA GLY A 220 -19.55 -0.60 -17.70
C GLY A 220 -20.18 -2.00 -17.66
N THR A 221 -19.74 -2.91 -18.54
CA THR A 221 -20.24 -4.29 -18.56
C THR A 221 -19.96 -5.03 -17.24
N LEU A 222 -18.76 -4.85 -16.68
CA LEU A 222 -18.40 -5.46 -15.40
C LEU A 222 -19.22 -4.88 -14.23
N GLN A 223 -19.48 -3.56 -14.25
CA GLN A 223 -20.27 -2.89 -13.22
C GLN A 223 -21.74 -3.31 -13.24
N GLU A 224 -22.35 -3.46 -14.42
CA GLU A 224 -23.72 -3.97 -14.55
C GLU A 224 -23.84 -5.40 -14.00
N SER A 225 -22.90 -6.28 -14.34
CA SER A 225 -22.89 -7.65 -13.82
C SER A 225 -22.73 -7.72 -12.29
N LEU A 226 -22.16 -6.69 -11.64
CA LEU A 226 -22.13 -6.59 -10.18
C LEU A 226 -23.51 -6.24 -9.60
N THR A 227 -24.29 -5.40 -10.30
CA THR A 227 -25.61 -4.92 -9.86
C THR A 227 -26.75 -5.91 -10.09
N GLU A 228 -26.71 -6.72 -11.15
CA GLU A 228 -27.76 -7.71 -11.46
C GLU A 228 -27.93 -8.81 -10.39
N HIS A 229 -26.96 -8.98 -9.49
CA HIS A 229 -26.97 -10.03 -8.46
C HIS A 229 -27.37 -9.50 -7.06
N VAL A 230 -27.79 -8.23 -6.97
CA VAL A 230 -28.28 -7.60 -5.72
C VAL A 230 -29.81 -7.43 -5.73
N ARG A 231 -30.47 -7.76 -6.84
CA ARG A 231 -31.93 -7.94 -6.93
C ARG A 231 -32.28 -9.42 -6.85
#